data_AF-J4XD03-F1
#
_entry.id   AF-J4XD03-F1
#
_cell.length_a   1.000
_cell.length_b   1.000
_cell.length_c   1.000
_cell.angle_alpha   90.00
_cell.angle_beta   90.00
_cell.angle_gamma   90.00
#
_symmetry.space_group_name_H-M   'P 1'
#
loop_
_entity.id
_entity.type
_entity.pdbx_description
1 polymer ?
#
loop_
_entity_poly.entity_id
_entity_poly.type
_entity_poly.pdbx_seq_one_letter_code
_entity_poly.pdbx_strand_id
1 'polypeptide(L)'
;MNRIKEWLEQDPQRMHFIKIGLVLLGIILLIALPTLYLVLSGVGIWYFVKKAPDIRKRNLMIGIFIVSFVAVALQTPTVTKKISSSQSETKQTATSTTSTASTTDTSSSIEEAKRIEEEKKAKEKLEEERIAKEKAAKELQEKGETLVKQLEDSQDASQVKSAKETVNQIENNDKKTELLDRIGAVESLISQKEEEKRAAREAETKAQQQDRIVYVADHGKSKVYWYSKDRMPSKTNKANVVEMTEADAIAAGKRPSKRE
;
A
#
# COMPACT_ATOMS: atom_id res chain seq x y z
N MET A 1 61.74 2.06 -21.69
CA MET A 1 60.61 2.26 -20.76
C MET A 1 59.59 3.32 -21.20
N ASN A 2 59.99 4.48 -21.74
CA ASN A 2 59.11 5.66 -21.70
C ASN A 2 58.00 5.77 -22.76
N ARG A 3 58.08 5.06 -23.91
CA ARG A 3 57.13 5.24 -25.04
C ARG A 3 55.65 4.95 -24.71
N ILE A 4 55.38 4.27 -23.59
CA ILE A 4 54.02 3.96 -23.12
C ILE A 4 53.36 5.20 -22.49
N LYS A 5 54.13 6.08 -21.82
CA LYS A 5 53.58 7.32 -21.24
C LYS A 5 53.20 8.33 -22.31
N GLU A 6 54.10 8.52 -23.26
CA GLU A 6 53.94 9.45 -24.39
C GLU A 6 52.72 9.09 -25.27
N TRP A 7 52.35 7.81 -25.32
CA TRP A 7 51.13 7.31 -25.97
C TRP A 7 49.84 7.48 -25.13
N LEU A 8 49.97 7.67 -23.81
CA LEU A 8 48.84 7.85 -22.88
C LEU A 8 48.45 9.32 -22.67
N GLU A 9 49.42 10.22 -22.79
CA GLU A 9 49.27 11.66 -22.53
C GLU A 9 48.55 12.43 -23.67
N GLN A 10 48.48 11.85 -24.86
CA GLN A 10 48.29 12.61 -26.11
C GLN A 10 46.83 12.88 -26.53
N ASP A 11 45.82 12.31 -25.86
CA ASP A 11 44.41 12.53 -26.22
C ASP A 11 43.45 12.29 -25.02
N PRO A 12 42.72 13.32 -24.54
CA PRO A 12 41.74 13.15 -23.47
C PRO A 12 40.58 12.22 -23.88
N GLN A 13 40.18 12.18 -25.16
CA GLN A 13 39.16 11.25 -25.64
C GLN A 13 39.61 9.80 -25.45
N ARG A 14 40.88 9.47 -25.72
CA ARG A 14 41.41 8.11 -25.49
C ARG A 14 41.41 7.72 -24.02
N MET A 15 41.68 8.66 -23.12
CA MET A 15 41.60 8.38 -21.68
C MET A 15 40.14 8.13 -21.22
N HIS A 16 39.14 8.72 -21.89
CA HIS A 16 37.74 8.31 -21.75
C HIS A 16 37.48 6.92 -22.37
N PHE A 17 37.91 6.64 -23.60
CA PHE A 17 37.72 5.32 -24.23
C PHE A 17 38.34 4.17 -23.42
N ILE A 18 39.50 4.37 -22.81
CA ILE A 18 40.14 3.37 -21.92
C ILE A 18 39.29 3.14 -20.67
N LYS A 19 38.73 4.19 -20.06
CA LYS A 19 37.81 4.07 -18.92
C LYS A 19 36.50 3.36 -19.30
N ILE A 20 35.89 3.71 -20.44
CA ILE A 20 34.69 3.05 -20.96
C ILE A 20 34.99 1.57 -21.26
N GLY A 21 36.14 1.26 -21.87
CA GLY A 21 36.57 -0.10 -22.16
C GLY A 21 36.79 -0.94 -20.90
N LEU A 22 37.34 -0.36 -19.83
CA LEU A 22 37.55 -1.04 -18.55
C LEU A 22 36.22 -1.28 -17.82
N VAL A 23 35.27 -0.34 -17.89
CA VAL A 23 33.89 -0.54 -17.39
C VAL A 23 33.16 -1.63 -18.18
N LEU A 24 33.24 -1.61 -19.51
CA LEU A 24 32.67 -2.66 -20.36
C LEU A 24 33.30 -4.02 -20.09
N LEU A 25 34.62 -4.10 -19.90
CA LEU A 25 35.31 -5.34 -19.53
C LEU A 25 34.84 -5.86 -18.15
N GLY A 26 34.59 -4.97 -17.19
CA GLY A 26 33.99 -5.34 -15.90
C GLY A 26 32.58 -5.91 -16.03
N ILE A 27 31.74 -5.31 -16.88
CA ILE A 27 30.38 -5.80 -17.18
C ILE A 27 30.44 -7.15 -17.91
N ILE A 28 31.35 -7.32 -18.86
CA ILE A 28 31.59 -8.59 -19.56
C ILE A 28 32.07 -9.66 -18.57
N LEU A 29 32.96 -9.34 -17.63
CA LEU A 29 33.43 -10.29 -16.62
C LEU A 29 32.31 -10.72 -15.66
N LEU A 30 31.42 -9.79 -15.27
CA LEU A 30 30.21 -10.07 -14.49
C LEU A 30 29.27 -11.06 -15.21
N ILE A 31 29.12 -10.90 -16.54
CA ILE A 31 28.29 -11.71 -17.42
C ILE A 31 28.95 -13.06 -17.80
N ALA A 32 30.28 -13.12 -17.87
CA ALA A 32 31.02 -14.30 -18.30
C ALA A 32 31.31 -15.28 -17.15
N LEU A 33 31.35 -14.82 -15.89
CA LEU A 33 31.60 -15.65 -14.70
C LEU A 33 30.43 -15.69 -13.69
N PRO A 34 29.14 -15.76 -14.09
CA PRO A 34 28.02 -15.72 -13.16
C PRO A 34 28.00 -16.95 -12.23
N THR A 35 28.53 -18.08 -12.71
CA THR A 35 28.77 -19.30 -11.93
C THR A 35 29.73 -19.07 -10.76
N LEU A 36 30.80 -18.28 -10.96
CA LEU A 36 31.75 -17.94 -9.89
C LEU A 36 31.06 -17.06 -8.83
N TYR A 37 30.32 -16.03 -9.25
CA TYR A 37 29.56 -15.18 -8.33
C TYR A 37 28.46 -15.93 -7.58
N LEU A 38 27.77 -16.88 -8.23
CA LEU A 38 26.76 -17.73 -7.62
C LEU A 38 27.35 -18.63 -6.53
N VAL A 39 28.47 -19.29 -6.80
CA VAL A 39 29.19 -20.13 -5.82
C VAL A 39 29.74 -19.27 -4.68
N LEU A 40 30.38 -18.13 -4.97
CA LEU A 40 30.98 -17.27 -3.97
C LEU A 40 29.93 -16.63 -3.04
N SER A 41 28.77 -16.25 -3.59
CA SER A 41 27.62 -15.80 -2.81
C SER A 41 27.02 -16.92 -1.95
N GLY A 42 26.82 -18.13 -2.50
CA GLY A 42 26.31 -19.28 -1.73
C GLY A 42 27.21 -19.65 -0.54
N VAL A 43 28.52 -19.70 -0.75
CA VAL A 43 29.52 -19.90 0.31
C VAL A 43 29.52 -18.73 1.31
N GLY A 44 29.37 -17.49 0.83
CA GLY A 44 29.24 -16.31 1.67
C GLY A 44 28.01 -16.34 2.58
N ILE A 45 26.85 -16.74 2.06
CA ILE A 45 25.60 -16.90 2.83
C ILE A 45 25.80 -17.97 3.92
N TRP A 46 26.38 -19.13 3.58
CA TRP A 46 26.68 -20.18 4.56
C TRP A 46 27.65 -19.69 5.65
N TYR A 47 28.71 -18.96 5.27
CA TYR A 47 29.69 -18.40 6.21
C TYR A 47 29.06 -17.35 7.15
N PHE A 48 28.27 -16.41 6.64
CA PHE A 48 27.61 -15.37 7.44
C PHE A 48 26.35 -15.85 8.19
N VAL A 49 25.91 -17.09 7.98
CA VAL A 49 24.90 -17.77 8.83
C VAL A 49 25.57 -18.64 9.89
N LYS A 50 26.62 -19.40 9.56
CA LYS A 50 27.15 -20.48 10.42
C LYS A 50 28.49 -20.20 11.09
N LYS A 51 29.32 -19.28 10.56
CA LYS A 51 30.71 -19.07 11.05
C LYS A 51 30.98 -17.67 11.58
N ALA A 52 30.37 -16.64 11.01
CA ALA A 52 30.45 -15.26 11.49
C ALA A 52 29.09 -14.54 11.32
N PRO A 53 28.16 -14.64 12.29
CA PRO A 53 26.82 -14.08 12.16
C PRO A 53 26.79 -12.54 12.03
N ASP A 54 26.71 -12.04 10.80
CA ASP A 54 26.52 -10.62 10.50
C ASP A 54 25.33 -10.44 9.54
N ILE A 55 24.20 -10.04 10.11
CA ILE A 55 22.92 -9.86 9.40
C ILE A 55 23.06 -8.91 8.21
N ARG A 56 23.91 -7.87 8.29
CA ARG A 56 24.10 -6.90 7.20
C ARG A 56 24.85 -7.53 6.04
N LYS A 57 25.94 -8.26 6.32
CA LYS A 57 26.73 -8.96 5.30
C LYS A 57 25.96 -10.12 4.67
N ARG A 58 25.17 -10.85 5.46
CA ARG A 58 24.26 -11.90 4.97
C ARG A 58 23.23 -11.33 4.00
N ASN A 59 22.53 -10.26 4.37
CA ASN A 59 21.51 -9.64 3.53
C ASN A 59 22.12 -9.06 2.22
N LEU A 60 23.33 -8.50 2.28
CA LEU A 60 24.08 -8.08 1.08
C LEU A 60 24.40 -9.26 0.14
N MET A 61 24.88 -10.39 0.67
CA MET A 61 25.17 -11.58 -0.14
C MET A 61 23.91 -12.20 -0.75
N ILE A 62 22.78 -12.18 -0.04
CA ILE A 62 21.46 -12.58 -0.58
C ILE A 62 21.04 -11.68 -1.75
N GLY A 63 21.24 -10.37 -1.65
CA GLY A 63 21.01 -9.44 -2.77
C GLY A 63 21.84 -9.78 -4.01
N ILE A 64 23.14 -10.05 -3.82
CA ILE A 64 24.05 -10.47 -4.89
C ILE A 64 23.60 -11.81 -5.51
N PHE A 65 23.12 -12.77 -4.70
CA PHE A 65 22.60 -14.05 -5.16
C PHE A 65 21.40 -13.87 -6.11
N ILE A 66 20.42 -13.07 -5.70
CA ILE A 66 19.19 -12.82 -6.46
C ILE A 66 19.51 -12.09 -7.77
N VAL A 67 20.35 -11.06 -7.74
CA VAL A 67 20.75 -10.32 -8.95
C VAL A 67 21.48 -11.22 -9.95
N SER A 68 22.40 -12.08 -9.48
CA SER A 68 23.09 -13.04 -10.34
C SER A 68 22.12 -14.05 -10.98
N PHE A 69 21.17 -14.57 -10.20
CA PHE A 69 20.17 -15.53 -10.71
C PHE A 69 19.25 -14.90 -11.78
N VAL A 70 18.80 -13.66 -11.57
CA VAL A 70 17.99 -12.91 -12.55
C VAL A 70 18.79 -12.61 -13.83
N ALA A 71 20.07 -12.26 -13.72
CA ALA A 71 20.93 -12.04 -14.89
C ALA A 71 21.07 -13.31 -15.76
N VAL A 72 21.25 -14.48 -15.14
CA VAL A 72 21.30 -15.78 -15.85
C VAL A 72 19.95 -16.11 -16.50
N ALA A 73 18.83 -15.87 -15.81
CA ALA A 73 17.49 -16.12 -16.35
C ALA A 73 17.14 -15.25 -17.57
N LEU A 74 17.69 -14.04 -17.64
CA LEU A 74 17.52 -13.13 -18.79
C LEU A 74 18.42 -13.47 -19.99
N GLN A 75 19.43 -14.35 -19.80
CA GLN A 75 20.42 -14.69 -20.83
C GLN A 75 20.25 -16.10 -21.44
N THR A 76 19.29 -16.90 -20.95
CA THR A 76 18.95 -18.20 -21.54
C THR A 76 17.78 -18.07 -22.52
N PRO A 77 18.02 -18.07 -23.86
CA PRO A 77 16.94 -17.98 -24.83
C PRO A 77 16.05 -19.23 -24.75
N THR A 78 14.77 -19.03 -24.42
CA THR A 78 13.84 -20.11 -24.11
C THR A 78 13.44 -20.87 -25.38
N VAL A 79 14.02 -22.08 -25.57
CA VAL A 79 13.70 -22.95 -26.72
C VAL A 79 12.24 -23.40 -26.64
N THR A 80 11.39 -22.68 -27.36
CA THR A 80 9.93 -22.83 -27.31
C THR A 80 9.49 -23.91 -28.28
N LYS A 81 9.31 -25.15 -27.81
CA LYS A 81 8.75 -26.25 -28.62
C LYS A 81 7.30 -26.54 -28.20
N LYS A 82 6.34 -26.12 -29.04
CA LYS A 82 4.90 -26.31 -28.83
C LYS A 82 4.38 -27.62 -29.44
N ILE A 83 3.46 -28.26 -28.71
CA ILE A 83 2.29 -29.04 -29.16
C ILE A 83 2.54 -30.29 -30.03
N SER A 84 2.18 -31.46 -29.47
CA SER A 84 1.45 -32.59 -30.07
C SER A 84 1.51 -33.79 -29.09
N SER A 85 0.48 -34.55 -28.74
CA SER A 85 -0.99 -34.50 -28.94
C SER A 85 -1.64 -35.43 -27.88
N SER A 86 -2.96 -35.34 -27.65
CA SER A 86 -3.82 -36.31 -26.91
C SER A 86 -3.49 -36.55 -25.41
N GLN A 87 -4.36 -36.23 -24.45
CA GLN A 87 -5.68 -36.82 -24.11
C GLN A 87 -5.59 -38.03 -23.15
N SER A 88 -5.82 -37.79 -21.85
CA SER A 88 -6.74 -38.57 -20.99
C SER A 88 -6.76 -38.02 -19.55
N GLU A 89 -7.82 -38.32 -18.80
CA GLU A 89 -8.05 -37.84 -17.42
C GLU A 89 -7.72 -38.91 -16.35
N THR A 90 -7.97 -38.58 -15.08
CA THR A 90 -8.34 -39.51 -13.99
C THR A 90 -7.23 -40.19 -13.17
N LYS A 91 -6.79 -39.47 -12.13
CA LYS A 91 -6.87 -39.85 -10.69
C LYS A 91 -7.16 -41.33 -10.36
N GLN A 92 -6.19 -42.06 -9.79
CA GLN A 92 -6.40 -42.91 -8.60
C GLN A 92 -5.10 -43.41 -7.92
N THR A 93 -5.24 -44.23 -6.88
CA THR A 93 -4.23 -44.56 -5.84
C THR A 93 -4.20 -46.07 -5.54
N ALA A 94 -3.06 -46.56 -5.04
CA ALA A 94 -2.86 -47.74 -4.15
C ALA A 94 -2.22 -49.04 -4.73
N THR A 95 -1.12 -49.45 -4.04
CA THR A 95 -0.76 -50.83 -3.61
C THR A 95 -0.24 -51.89 -4.62
N SER A 96 1.06 -52.24 -4.43
CA SER A 96 1.74 -53.58 -4.33
C SER A 96 1.25 -54.81 -5.14
N THR A 97 2.06 -55.81 -5.54
CA THR A 97 3.29 -56.39 -4.91
C THR A 97 4.03 -57.34 -5.89
N THR A 98 5.35 -57.61 -5.70
CA THR A 98 6.15 -58.80 -6.17
C THR A 98 6.22 -59.14 -7.68
N SER A 99 7.32 -59.55 -8.35
CA SER A 99 8.79 -59.70 -8.13
C SER A 99 9.45 -59.86 -9.54
N THR A 100 10.67 -60.34 -9.88
CA THR A 100 11.80 -61.07 -9.23
C THR A 100 13.08 -60.97 -10.11
N ALA A 101 14.25 -61.42 -9.62
CA ALA A 101 15.43 -61.94 -10.38
C ALA A 101 16.04 -61.06 -11.52
N SER A 102 17.11 -60.28 -11.29
CA SER A 102 18.56 -60.66 -11.34
C SER A 102 19.19 -60.62 -12.75
N THR A 103 20.44 -60.18 -12.99
CA THR A 103 21.68 -60.31 -12.17
C THR A 103 22.68 -59.13 -12.27
N THR A 104 23.65 -59.15 -11.34
CA THR A 104 25.05 -58.62 -11.39
C THR A 104 25.40 -57.12 -11.39
N ASP A 105 26.38 -56.83 -10.51
CA ASP A 105 27.45 -55.81 -10.55
C ASP A 105 27.20 -54.30 -10.36
N THR A 106 27.27 -53.92 -9.07
CA THR A 106 28.29 -52.98 -8.54
C THR A 106 28.16 -51.47 -8.83
N SER A 107 27.84 -50.73 -7.75
CA SER A 107 28.21 -49.32 -7.47
C SER A 107 27.43 -48.15 -8.12
N SER A 108 26.18 -47.93 -7.70
CA SER A 108 25.76 -46.59 -7.21
C SER A 108 24.63 -46.73 -6.18
N SER A 109 24.88 -46.31 -4.93
CA SER A 109 23.89 -46.33 -3.82
C SER A 109 23.82 -44.98 -3.10
N ILE A 110 24.22 -43.91 -3.78
CA ILE A 110 24.39 -42.56 -3.20
C ILE A 110 23.48 -41.52 -3.89
N GLU A 111 23.11 -41.74 -5.16
CA GLU A 111 22.37 -40.76 -5.96
C GLU A 111 20.85 -40.77 -5.69
N GLU A 112 20.22 -41.94 -5.54
CA GLU A 112 18.78 -42.01 -5.24
C GLU A 112 18.43 -41.37 -3.88
N ALA A 113 19.18 -41.71 -2.82
CA ALA A 113 18.98 -41.15 -1.49
C ALA A 113 19.07 -39.61 -1.49
N LYS A 114 20.04 -39.07 -2.24
CA LYS A 114 20.23 -37.62 -2.39
C LYS A 114 19.07 -36.94 -3.14
N ARG A 115 18.49 -37.62 -4.13
CA ARG A 115 17.35 -37.12 -4.92
C ARG A 115 16.06 -37.05 -4.10
N ILE A 116 15.85 -38.02 -3.20
CA ILE A 116 14.72 -38.04 -2.25
C ILE A 116 14.86 -36.92 -1.20
N GLU A 117 16.07 -36.70 -0.67
CA GLU A 117 16.38 -35.59 0.25
C GLU A 117 16.08 -34.21 -0.37
N GLU A 118 16.47 -34.00 -1.64
CA GLU A 118 16.19 -32.74 -2.36
C GLU A 118 14.70 -32.53 -2.66
N GLU A 119 13.95 -33.58 -3.04
CA GLU A 119 12.49 -33.47 -3.25
C GLU A 119 11.75 -33.17 -1.94
N LYS A 120 12.20 -33.76 -0.81
CA LYS A 120 11.64 -33.51 0.51
C LYS A 120 11.84 -32.05 0.94
N LYS A 121 13.04 -31.50 0.74
CA LYS A 121 13.35 -30.07 0.97
C LYS A 121 12.58 -29.13 0.05
N ALA A 122 12.33 -29.51 -1.20
CA ALA A 122 11.53 -28.71 -2.11
C ALA A 122 10.07 -28.59 -1.63
N LYS A 123 9.50 -29.69 -1.13
CA LYS A 123 8.15 -29.71 -0.52
C LYS A 123 8.09 -28.94 0.79
N GLU A 124 9.07 -29.14 1.68
CA GLU A 124 9.20 -28.43 2.97
C GLU A 124 9.27 -26.91 2.78
N LYS A 125 10.12 -26.43 1.87
CA LYS A 125 10.25 -24.99 1.58
C LYS A 125 8.98 -24.39 0.95
N LEU A 126 8.26 -25.15 0.12
CA LEU A 126 7.00 -24.70 -0.47
C LEU A 126 5.89 -24.61 0.57
N GLU A 127 5.89 -25.50 1.56
CA GLU A 127 4.96 -25.45 2.70
C GLU A 127 5.29 -24.28 3.65
N GLU A 128 6.56 -23.99 3.93
CA GLU A 128 6.97 -22.77 4.65
C GLU A 128 6.47 -21.50 3.93
N GLU A 129 6.60 -21.43 2.60
CA GLU A 129 6.11 -20.27 1.82
C GLU A 129 4.58 -20.13 1.89
N ARG A 130 3.84 -21.25 1.86
CA ARG A 130 2.38 -21.25 2.08
C ARG A 130 2.01 -20.75 3.47
N ILE A 131 2.67 -21.25 4.52
CA ILE A 131 2.42 -20.85 5.91
C ILE A 131 2.75 -19.36 6.10
N ALA A 132 3.80 -18.84 5.46
CA ALA A 132 4.14 -17.42 5.48
C ALA A 132 3.05 -16.54 4.80
N LYS A 133 2.56 -16.96 3.63
CA LYS A 133 1.48 -16.27 2.92
C LYS A 133 0.16 -16.29 3.70
N GLU A 134 -0.22 -17.44 4.25
CA GLU A 134 -1.44 -17.58 5.05
C GLU A 134 -1.40 -16.70 6.31
N LYS A 135 -0.24 -16.59 6.97
CA LYS A 135 -0.05 -15.67 8.11
C LYS A 135 -0.20 -14.21 7.69
N ALA A 136 0.40 -13.79 6.57
CA ALA A 136 0.27 -12.42 6.07
C ALA A 136 -1.19 -12.09 5.67
N ALA A 137 -1.91 -13.02 5.05
CA ALA A 137 -3.33 -12.86 4.72
C ALA A 137 -4.20 -12.73 5.98
N LYS A 138 -3.94 -13.53 7.03
CA LYS A 138 -4.61 -13.43 8.33
C LYS A 138 -4.31 -12.11 9.04
N GLU A 139 -3.06 -11.64 9.01
CA GLU A 139 -2.65 -10.36 9.59
C GLU A 139 -3.32 -9.16 8.89
N LEU A 140 -3.49 -9.21 7.56
CA LEU A 140 -4.25 -8.21 6.81
C LEU A 140 -5.75 -8.25 7.13
N GLN A 141 -6.33 -9.44 7.29
CA GLN A 141 -7.73 -9.62 7.67
C GLN A 141 -8.00 -9.04 9.08
N GLU A 142 -7.15 -9.34 10.06
CA GLU A 142 -7.25 -8.80 11.43
C GLU A 142 -7.09 -7.26 11.47
N LYS A 143 -6.19 -6.70 10.66
CA LYS A 143 -6.07 -5.24 10.47
C LYS A 143 -7.31 -4.62 9.84
N GLY A 144 -7.94 -5.31 8.89
CA GLY A 144 -9.21 -4.88 8.30
C GLY A 144 -10.35 -4.88 9.33
N GLU A 145 -10.53 -5.98 10.06
CA GLU A 145 -11.54 -6.12 11.11
C GLU A 145 -11.38 -5.08 12.22
N THR A 146 -10.14 -4.83 12.67
CA THR A 146 -9.85 -3.82 13.71
C THR A 146 -10.02 -2.38 13.22
N LEU A 147 -9.67 -2.05 11.96
CA LEU A 147 -9.94 -0.73 11.39
C LEU A 147 -11.44 -0.48 11.19
N VAL A 148 -12.20 -1.46 10.70
CA VAL A 148 -13.67 -1.34 10.58
C VAL A 148 -14.30 -1.18 11.96
N LYS A 149 -13.81 -1.90 12.98
CA LYS A 149 -14.31 -1.73 14.35
C LYS A 149 -14.02 -0.34 14.92
N GLN A 150 -12.81 0.18 14.73
CA GLN A 150 -12.47 1.56 15.12
C GLN A 150 -13.29 2.60 14.35
N LEU A 151 -13.64 2.34 13.09
CA LEU A 151 -14.49 3.20 12.28
C LEU A 151 -15.95 3.19 12.76
N GLU A 152 -16.49 2.03 13.15
CA GLU A 152 -17.82 1.90 13.79
C GLU A 152 -17.88 2.71 15.10
N ASP A 153 -16.85 2.60 15.94
CA ASP A 153 -16.82 3.21 17.28
C ASP A 153 -16.52 4.73 17.24
N SER A 154 -15.69 5.19 16.28
CA SER A 154 -15.35 6.62 16.12
C SER A 154 -16.32 7.40 15.24
N GLN A 155 -16.92 6.74 14.24
CA GLN A 155 -17.72 7.36 13.17
C GLN A 155 -16.99 8.52 12.45
N ASP A 156 -15.67 8.38 12.24
CA ASP A 156 -14.85 9.39 11.54
C ASP A 156 -14.82 9.16 10.02
N ALA A 157 -15.39 10.11 9.27
CA ALA A 157 -15.37 10.17 7.81
C ALA A 157 -13.95 10.10 7.22
N SER A 158 -12.92 10.54 7.94
CA SER A 158 -11.53 10.50 7.47
C SER A 158 -10.97 9.07 7.41
N GLN A 159 -11.41 8.18 8.32
CA GLN A 159 -10.93 6.80 8.42
C GLN A 159 -11.68 5.83 7.50
N VAL A 160 -12.84 6.23 6.96
CA VAL A 160 -13.59 5.48 5.95
C VAL A 160 -12.66 5.03 4.81
N LYS A 161 -11.87 5.95 4.25
CA LYS A 161 -11.02 5.67 3.08
C LYS A 161 -9.87 4.70 3.41
N SER A 162 -9.21 4.86 4.55
CA SER A 162 -8.11 3.97 4.98
C SER A 162 -8.62 2.58 5.34
N ALA A 163 -9.80 2.46 5.96
CA ALA A 163 -10.45 1.17 6.18
C ALA A 163 -10.80 0.48 4.86
N LYS A 164 -11.44 1.19 3.92
CA LYS A 164 -11.87 0.66 2.61
C LYS A 164 -10.69 0.20 1.74
N GLU A 165 -9.58 0.95 1.75
CA GLU A 165 -8.32 0.57 1.09
C GLU A 165 -7.68 -0.68 1.72
N THR A 166 -7.72 -0.80 3.05
CA THR A 166 -7.15 -1.97 3.77
C THR A 166 -8.00 -3.22 3.52
N VAL A 167 -9.32 -3.12 3.64
CA VAL A 167 -10.26 -4.22 3.39
C VAL A 167 -10.19 -4.70 1.94
N ASN A 168 -9.91 -3.79 0.99
CA ASN A 168 -9.73 -4.17 -0.41
C ASN A 168 -8.53 -5.09 -0.67
N GLN A 169 -7.53 -5.13 0.21
CA GLN A 169 -6.34 -5.99 0.13
C GLN A 169 -6.55 -7.39 0.75
N ILE A 170 -7.71 -7.66 1.37
CA ILE A 170 -8.03 -8.98 1.95
C ILE A 170 -8.31 -9.98 0.83
N GLU A 171 -7.60 -11.11 0.86
CA GLU A 171 -7.70 -12.22 -0.12
C GLU A 171 -9.00 -13.05 0.03
N ASN A 172 -9.57 -13.08 1.24
CA ASN A 172 -10.86 -13.72 1.50
C ASN A 172 -12.02 -12.82 1.05
N ASN A 173 -12.70 -13.20 -0.04
CA ASN A 173 -13.79 -12.42 -0.64
C ASN A 173 -15.03 -12.31 0.27
N ASP A 174 -15.37 -13.35 1.04
CA ASP A 174 -16.56 -13.36 1.89
C ASP A 174 -16.45 -12.28 2.98
N LYS A 175 -15.33 -12.31 3.72
CA LYS A 175 -15.01 -11.32 4.77
C LYS A 175 -14.77 -9.93 4.20
N LYS A 176 -14.14 -9.83 3.03
CA LYS A 176 -13.98 -8.55 2.32
C LYS A 176 -15.34 -7.92 2.01
N THR A 177 -16.33 -8.72 1.60
CA THR A 177 -17.69 -8.23 1.34
C THR A 177 -18.37 -7.78 2.63
N GLU A 178 -18.37 -8.62 3.69
CA GLU A 178 -18.92 -8.27 5.01
C GLU A 178 -18.34 -6.95 5.56
N LEU A 179 -17.01 -6.78 5.48
CA LEU A 179 -16.32 -5.58 5.97
C LEU A 179 -16.60 -4.35 5.10
N LEU A 180 -16.79 -4.50 3.78
CA LEU A 180 -17.21 -3.40 2.90
C LEU A 180 -18.66 -2.98 3.16
N ASP A 181 -19.57 -3.92 3.41
CA ASP A 181 -20.96 -3.64 3.76
C ASP A 181 -21.06 -2.92 5.11
N ARG A 182 -20.26 -3.34 6.11
CA ARG A 182 -20.12 -2.65 7.40
C ARG A 182 -19.58 -1.22 7.25
N ILE A 183 -18.56 -1.01 6.41
CA ILE A 183 -18.07 0.33 6.06
C ILE A 183 -19.19 1.16 5.41
N GLY A 184 -19.97 0.59 4.49
CA GLY A 184 -21.10 1.27 3.84
C GLY A 184 -22.22 1.66 4.80
N ALA A 185 -22.51 0.82 5.79
CA ALA A 185 -23.44 1.15 6.86
C ALA A 185 -22.94 2.33 7.71
N VAL A 186 -21.64 2.36 8.04
CA VAL A 186 -21.04 3.49 8.78
C VAL A 186 -20.99 4.77 7.92
N GLU A 187 -20.67 4.68 6.63
CA GLU A 187 -20.76 5.81 5.67
C GLU A 187 -22.16 6.45 5.69
N SER A 188 -23.22 5.63 5.65
CA SER A 188 -24.61 6.10 5.75
C SER A 188 -24.92 6.74 7.11
N LEU A 189 -24.51 6.12 8.23
CA LEU A 189 -24.72 6.66 9.57
C LEU A 189 -23.99 8.00 9.78
N ILE A 190 -22.78 8.16 9.23
CA ILE A 190 -22.02 9.41 9.25
C ILE A 190 -22.77 10.51 8.48
N SER A 191 -23.28 10.21 7.28
CA SER A 191 -24.02 11.19 6.47
C SER A 191 -25.29 11.67 7.18
N GLN A 192 -26.11 10.74 7.68
CA GLN A 192 -27.33 11.06 8.44
C GLN A 192 -27.02 11.90 9.69
N LYS A 193 -25.97 11.55 10.43
CA LYS A 193 -25.53 12.27 11.63
C LYS A 193 -24.91 13.63 11.33
N GLU A 194 -24.41 13.86 10.11
CA GLU A 194 -23.99 15.21 9.67
C GLU A 194 -25.20 16.05 9.24
N GLU A 195 -26.14 15.47 8.50
CA GLU A 195 -27.40 16.14 8.13
C GLU A 195 -28.22 16.53 9.36
N GLU A 196 -28.36 15.65 10.35
CA GLU A 196 -28.98 15.95 11.65
C GLU A 196 -28.29 17.12 12.36
N LYS A 197 -26.94 17.11 12.43
CA LYS A 197 -26.17 18.23 13.01
C LYS A 197 -26.33 19.53 12.24
N ARG A 198 -26.46 19.49 10.91
CA ARG A 198 -26.72 20.68 10.08
C ARG A 198 -28.13 21.21 10.35
N ALA A 199 -29.14 20.34 10.35
CA ALA A 199 -30.53 20.70 10.66
C ALA A 199 -30.69 21.25 12.09
N ALA A 200 -30.01 20.66 13.07
CA ALA A 200 -30.00 21.14 14.46
C ALA A 200 -29.38 22.54 14.58
N ARG A 201 -28.27 22.82 13.90
CA ARG A 201 -27.66 24.17 13.84
C ARG A 201 -28.54 25.17 13.10
N GLU A 202 -29.24 24.76 12.06
CA GLU A 202 -30.18 25.61 11.33
C GLU A 202 -31.42 25.93 12.19
N ALA A 203 -31.93 24.96 12.94
CA ALA A 203 -33.00 25.17 13.92
C ALA A 203 -32.56 26.07 15.08
N GLU A 204 -31.35 25.87 15.62
CA GLU A 204 -30.77 26.72 16.67
C GLU A 204 -30.59 28.17 16.19
N THR A 205 -30.02 28.38 15.00
CA THR A 205 -29.82 29.73 14.46
C THR A 205 -31.14 30.41 14.08
N LYS A 206 -32.16 29.68 13.63
CA LYS A 206 -33.52 30.21 13.45
C LYS A 206 -34.18 30.59 14.76
N ALA A 207 -34.08 29.75 15.81
CA ALA A 207 -34.58 30.10 17.15
C ALA A 207 -33.87 31.35 17.70
N GLN A 208 -32.54 31.43 17.57
CA GLN A 208 -31.78 32.63 17.95
C GLN A 208 -32.20 33.88 17.16
N GLN A 209 -32.61 33.77 15.89
CA GLN A 209 -33.14 34.89 15.10
C GLN A 209 -34.59 35.25 15.47
N GLN A 210 -35.37 34.30 15.96
CA GLN A 210 -36.75 34.52 16.40
C GLN A 210 -36.79 35.24 17.76
N ASP A 211 -35.90 34.88 18.69
CA ASP A 211 -35.85 35.50 20.03
C ASP A 211 -35.02 36.81 20.07
N ARG A 212 -34.16 37.06 19.09
CA ARG A 212 -33.27 38.23 19.08
C ARG A 212 -34.02 39.51 18.65
N ILE A 213 -34.16 40.44 19.58
CA ILE A 213 -34.69 41.78 19.32
C ILE A 213 -33.68 42.62 18.52
N VAL A 214 -34.20 43.33 17.51
CA VAL A 214 -33.46 44.31 16.71
C VAL A 214 -34.18 45.65 16.67
N TYR A 215 -33.38 46.71 16.48
CA TYR A 215 -33.81 48.10 16.51
C TYR A 215 -33.90 48.65 15.08
N VAL A 216 -35.05 49.22 14.72
CA VAL A 216 -35.33 49.74 13.37
C VAL A 216 -35.71 51.22 13.45
N ALA A 217 -34.92 52.07 12.79
CA ALA A 217 -35.13 53.51 12.76
C ALA A 217 -36.33 53.94 11.88
N ASP A 218 -36.73 55.21 12.04
CA ASP A 218 -37.85 55.86 11.34
C ASP A 218 -39.16 55.09 11.44
N HIS A 219 -39.67 54.91 12.67
CA HIS A 219 -40.96 54.28 12.94
C HIS A 219 -41.07 52.87 12.33
N GLY A 220 -39.95 52.12 12.32
CA GLY A 220 -39.86 50.80 11.70
C GLY A 220 -39.71 50.80 10.16
N LYS A 221 -39.73 51.97 9.50
CA LYS A 221 -39.69 52.08 8.02
C LYS A 221 -38.29 51.95 7.42
N SER A 222 -37.23 52.05 8.24
CA SER A 222 -35.86 51.81 7.79
C SER A 222 -35.71 50.44 7.10
N LYS A 223 -34.95 50.42 5.99
CA LYS A 223 -34.49 49.20 5.31
C LYS A 223 -33.32 48.51 6.01
N VAL A 224 -32.78 49.12 7.07
CA VAL A 224 -31.65 48.62 7.86
C VAL A 224 -32.08 48.46 9.32
N TYR A 225 -31.67 47.37 9.96
CA TYR A 225 -31.80 47.13 11.40
C TYR A 225 -30.43 47.09 12.10
N TRP A 226 -30.44 47.27 13.42
CA TRP A 226 -29.26 47.24 14.29
C TRP A 226 -29.52 46.34 15.50
N TYR A 227 -28.51 45.62 15.98
CA TYR A 227 -28.62 44.78 17.19
C TYR A 227 -28.50 45.56 18.51
N SER A 228 -28.18 46.86 18.47
CA SER A 228 -28.11 47.73 19.67
C SER A 228 -28.37 49.18 19.31
N LYS A 229 -29.07 49.93 20.18
CA LYS A 229 -29.43 51.35 19.94
C LYS A 229 -28.22 52.25 19.72
N ASP A 230 -27.07 51.91 20.31
CA ASP A 230 -25.82 52.68 20.26
C ASP A 230 -25.09 52.53 18.93
N ARG A 231 -25.28 51.41 18.22
CA ARG A 231 -24.69 51.18 16.88
C ARG A 231 -25.46 51.86 15.75
N MET A 232 -26.63 52.42 16.05
CA MET A 232 -27.38 53.27 15.12
C MET A 232 -26.67 54.63 14.94
N PRO A 233 -26.61 55.20 13.73
CA PRO A 233 -25.95 56.49 13.48
C PRO A 233 -26.29 57.60 14.48
N SER A 234 -25.34 58.48 14.78
CA SER A 234 -25.53 59.59 15.73
C SER A 234 -26.64 60.58 15.32
N LYS A 235 -26.97 60.65 14.02
CA LYS A 235 -28.10 61.44 13.49
C LYS A 235 -29.47 60.73 13.60
N THR A 236 -29.53 59.49 14.08
CA THR A 236 -30.80 58.75 14.25
C THR A 236 -31.54 59.26 15.49
N ASN A 237 -32.71 59.86 15.27
CA ASN A 237 -33.63 60.18 16.36
C ASN A 237 -34.06 58.89 17.08
N LYS A 238 -33.62 58.72 18.33
CA LYS A 238 -33.85 57.50 19.13
C LYS A 238 -35.31 57.34 19.56
N ALA A 239 -36.11 58.43 19.59
CA ALA A 239 -37.54 58.35 19.91
C ALA A 239 -38.36 57.68 18.79
N ASN A 240 -37.84 57.67 17.56
CA ASN A 240 -38.50 57.09 16.39
C ASN A 240 -37.96 55.67 16.08
N VAL A 241 -37.40 54.98 17.09
CA VAL A 241 -36.85 53.62 16.96
C VAL A 241 -37.87 52.60 17.45
N VAL A 242 -38.16 51.61 16.60
CA VAL A 242 -39.07 50.50 16.91
C VAL A 242 -38.26 49.23 17.15
N GLU A 243 -38.72 48.42 18.09
CA GLU A 243 -38.19 47.10 18.43
C GLU A 243 -39.05 46.01 17.77
N MET A 244 -38.41 45.00 17.17
CA MET A 244 -39.04 43.83 16.55
C MET A 244 -38.06 42.65 16.56
N THR A 245 -38.49 41.43 16.22
CA THR A 245 -37.56 40.29 16.12
C THR A 245 -36.67 40.43 14.88
N GLU A 246 -35.49 39.80 14.88
CA GLU A 246 -34.66 39.69 13.68
C GLU A 246 -35.39 38.94 12.56
N ALA A 247 -36.18 37.90 12.90
CA ALA A 247 -37.04 37.20 11.96
C ALA A 247 -38.07 38.13 11.27
N ASP A 248 -38.79 38.98 12.03
CA ASP A 248 -39.74 39.96 11.48
C ASP A 248 -39.04 41.00 10.62
N ALA A 249 -37.85 41.46 11.03
CA ALA A 249 -37.07 42.42 10.26
C ALA A 249 -36.63 41.84 8.90
N ILE A 250 -36.16 40.58 8.88
CA ILE A 250 -35.78 39.86 7.67
C ILE A 250 -37.01 39.61 6.78
N ALA A 251 -38.13 39.16 7.35
CA ALA A 251 -39.39 38.96 6.63
C ALA A 251 -39.94 40.26 6.02
N ALA A 252 -39.76 41.40 6.69
CA ALA A 252 -40.04 42.74 6.18
C ALA A 252 -38.99 43.28 5.20
N GLY A 253 -38.10 42.44 4.67
CA GLY A 253 -37.08 42.79 3.67
C GLY A 253 -35.98 43.74 4.17
N LYS A 254 -35.77 43.83 5.49
CA LYS A 254 -34.71 44.64 6.09
C LYS A 254 -33.41 43.83 6.15
N ARG A 255 -32.29 44.54 6.16
CA ARG A 255 -30.93 43.95 6.24
C ARG A 255 -30.18 44.45 7.48
N PRO A 256 -29.24 43.67 8.03
CA PRO A 256 -28.41 44.13 9.13
C PRO A 256 -27.53 45.32 8.72
N SER A 257 -27.16 46.13 9.71
CA SER A 257 -26.18 47.19 9.56
C SER A 257 -24.81 46.64 9.19
N LYS A 258 -24.16 47.18 8.14
CA LYS A 258 -22.75 46.91 7.83
C LYS A 258 -21.75 47.55 8.81
N ARG A 259 -22.25 48.27 9.82
CA ARG A 259 -21.50 48.67 11.01
C ARG A 259 -22.04 47.84 12.17
N GLU A 260 -21.25 46.87 12.58
CA GLU A 260 -21.38 46.09 13.81
C GLU A 260 -20.33 46.54 14.84
#